data_AF-A0A1E5TB34-F1
#
_entry.id   AF-A0A1E5TB34-F1
#
_cell.length_a   1.000
_cell.length_b   1.000
_cell.length_c   1.000
_cell.angle_alpha   90.00
_cell.angle_beta   90.00
_cell.angle_gamma   90.00
#
_symmetry.space_group_name_H-M   'P 1'
#
loop_
_entity.id
_entity.type
_entity.pdbx_description
1 polymer ?
#
loop_
_entity_poly.entity_id
_entity_poly.type
_entity_poly.pdbx_seq_one_letter_code
_entity_poly.pdbx_strand_id
1 'polypeptide(L)'
;MEKIFNLIYSSNQYKITRKSTKVIFIAPFVLIFVVAGILLVPLTRSYGFWLLEENGPVEMLTFIISMIGGVYGIFFILKNHKILGVGAIIFYSIFSFFLILIAMEEIAWGQWFFHFETPENWAKINVQGETTLHNLKGIQGENGYLRFGFGLGGFFGVLLKYFNRLNKINAPFCLISWFIIFMLWTKLDVLTDRLTLDSGVLNASYEMTELIELLIVGSAFLYLLLNFRMLKFNK
;
A
#
# COMPACT_ATOMS: atom_id res chain seq x y z
N MET A 1 -5.34 -4.56 29.16
CA MET A 1 -4.77 -3.47 28.34
C MET A 1 -3.24 -3.50 28.28
N GLU A 2 -2.53 -3.70 29.38
CA GLU A 2 -1.05 -3.68 29.43
C GLU A 2 -0.35 -4.66 28.48
N LYS A 3 -0.86 -5.90 28.32
CA LYS A 3 -0.34 -6.89 27.36
C LYS A 3 -0.48 -6.46 25.89
N ILE A 4 -1.59 -5.81 25.53
CA ILE A 4 -1.81 -5.29 24.16
C ILE A 4 -0.89 -4.09 23.92
N PHE A 5 -0.73 -3.21 24.91
CA PHE A 5 0.25 -2.14 24.85
C PHE A 5 1.66 -2.73 24.64
N ASN A 6 2.09 -3.71 25.44
CA ASN A 6 3.41 -4.33 25.26
C ASN A 6 3.59 -5.03 23.90
N LEU A 7 2.52 -5.56 23.29
CA LEU A 7 2.54 -6.09 21.92
C LEU A 7 2.67 -4.99 20.86
N ILE A 8 1.94 -3.88 21.02
CA ILE A 8 2.11 -2.67 20.20
C ILE A 8 3.54 -2.16 20.30
N TYR A 9 4.11 -2.14 21.50
CA TYR A 9 5.47 -1.66 21.80
C TYR A 9 6.53 -2.77 21.77
N SER A 10 6.37 -3.82 20.95
CA SER A 10 7.49 -4.72 20.64
C SER A 10 8.55 -4.05 19.73
N SER A 11 8.87 -2.79 20.04
CA SER A 11 9.78 -1.90 19.33
C SER A 11 11.24 -2.41 19.40
N ASN A 12 11.54 -3.25 20.39
CA ASN A 12 12.86 -3.84 20.59
C ASN A 12 13.28 -4.76 19.44
N GLN A 13 12.34 -5.53 18.86
CA GLN A 13 12.64 -6.45 17.75
C GLN A 13 13.11 -5.70 16.50
N TYR A 14 12.46 -4.57 16.19
CA TYR A 14 12.74 -3.76 15.01
C TYR A 14 13.73 -2.61 15.25
N LYS A 15 14.23 -2.49 16.49
CA LYS A 15 15.14 -1.41 16.94
C LYS A 15 14.60 -0.01 16.58
N ILE A 16 13.33 0.22 16.90
CA ILE A 16 12.68 1.52 16.78
C ILE A 16 12.26 2.02 18.17
N THR A 17 12.06 3.33 18.31
CA THR A 17 11.59 3.90 19.57
C THR A 17 10.09 3.68 19.75
N ARG A 18 9.60 3.68 21.00
CA ARG A 18 8.16 3.65 21.28
C ARG A 18 7.40 4.80 20.62
N LYS A 19 8.02 5.98 20.50
CA LYS A 19 7.44 7.14 19.80
C LYS A 19 7.23 6.83 18.32
N SER A 20 8.26 6.31 17.64
CA SER A 20 8.17 5.89 16.24
C SER A 20 7.07 4.84 16.02
N THR A 21 6.97 3.85 16.92
CA THR A 21 5.91 2.83 16.88
C THR A 21 4.51 3.47 16.96
N LYS A 22 4.28 4.44 17.86
CA LYS A 22 2.99 5.15 17.96
C LYS A 22 2.69 5.92 16.69
N VAL A 23 3.68 6.64 16.16
CA VAL A 23 3.52 7.43 14.93
C VAL A 23 3.12 6.52 13.77
N ILE A 24 3.84 5.41 13.56
CA ILE A 24 3.49 4.43 12.52
C ILE A 24 2.07 3.91 12.73
N PHE A 25 1.72 3.48 13.94
CA PHE A 25 0.39 2.92 14.20
C PHE A 25 -0.76 3.92 13.96
N ILE A 26 -0.57 5.20 14.28
CA ILE A 26 -1.61 6.23 14.20
C ILE A 26 -1.67 6.90 12.82
N ALA A 27 -0.57 6.88 12.05
CA ALA A 27 -0.44 7.53 10.74
C ALA A 27 -1.62 7.28 9.77
N PRO A 28 -2.12 6.06 9.54
CA PRO A 28 -3.16 5.85 8.54
C PRO A 28 -4.49 6.49 8.96
N PHE A 29 -4.80 6.56 10.26
CA PHE A 29 -5.97 7.29 10.74
C PHE A 29 -5.82 8.79 10.50
N VAL A 30 -4.66 9.35 10.84
CA VAL A 30 -4.41 10.80 10.65
C VAL A 30 -4.54 11.18 9.18
N LEU A 31 -3.96 10.38 8.28
CA LEU A 31 -4.05 10.65 6.84
C LEU A 31 -5.50 10.61 6.34
N ILE A 32 -6.27 9.59 6.71
CA ILE A 32 -7.69 9.50 6.35
C ILE A 32 -8.48 10.69 6.90
N PHE A 33 -8.30 11.05 8.18
CA PHE A 33 -9.04 12.18 8.77
C PHE A 33 -8.66 13.52 8.14
N VAL A 34 -7.39 13.72 7.80
CA VAL A 34 -6.93 14.94 7.12
C VAL A 34 -7.57 15.04 5.74
N VAL A 35 -7.48 13.99 4.92
CA VAL A 35 -8.03 14.00 3.56
C VAL A 35 -9.56 14.11 3.58
N ALA A 36 -10.23 13.34 4.45
CA ALA A 36 -11.68 13.46 4.63
C ALA A 36 -12.09 14.87 5.07
N GLY A 37 -11.33 15.50 5.99
CA GLY A 37 -11.56 16.88 6.41
C GLY A 37 -11.45 17.88 5.25
N ILE A 38 -10.44 17.71 4.38
CA ILE A 38 -10.25 18.53 3.17
C ILE A 38 -11.43 18.37 2.21
N LEU A 39 -11.92 17.15 1.98
CA LEU A 39 -13.05 16.86 1.08
C LEU A 39 -14.40 17.37 1.62
N LEU A 40 -14.60 17.29 2.94
CA LEU A 40 -15.85 17.69 3.58
C LEU A 40 -16.06 19.21 3.58
N VAL A 41 -14.99 20.00 3.72
CA VAL A 41 -15.05 21.46 3.75
C VAL A 41 -15.15 22.01 2.31
N PRO A 42 -16.26 22.71 1.93
CA PRO A 42 -16.47 23.15 0.54
C PRO A 42 -15.35 24.03 -0.02
N LEU A 43 -14.72 24.86 0.84
CA LEU A 43 -13.62 25.76 0.45
C LEU A 43 -12.33 25.02 0.06
N THR A 44 -12.13 23.79 0.55
CA THR A 44 -10.91 23.01 0.30
C THR A 44 -11.18 21.78 -0.57
N ARG A 45 -12.43 21.52 -0.93
CA ARG A 45 -12.84 20.30 -1.64
C ARG A 45 -12.18 20.14 -3.00
N SER A 46 -12.06 21.21 -3.78
CA SER A 46 -11.39 21.16 -5.09
C SER A 46 -9.92 20.76 -4.95
N TYR A 47 -9.24 21.23 -3.91
CA TYR A 47 -7.87 20.82 -3.60
C TYR A 47 -7.81 19.35 -3.16
N GLY A 48 -8.81 18.87 -2.43
CA GLY A 48 -8.93 17.45 -2.07
C GLY A 48 -9.07 16.53 -3.28
N PHE A 49 -9.90 16.90 -4.25
CA PHE A 49 -10.00 16.15 -5.51
C PHE A 49 -8.71 16.24 -6.33
N TRP A 50 -8.10 17.42 -6.46
CA TRP A 50 -6.79 17.53 -7.13
C TRP A 50 -5.68 16.68 -6.48
N LEU A 51 -5.73 16.46 -5.16
CA LEU A 51 -4.77 15.57 -4.51
C LEU A 51 -4.94 14.11 -4.91
N LEU A 52 -6.19 13.68 -5.12
CA LEU A 52 -6.61 12.31 -5.34
C LEU A 52 -6.89 11.99 -6.80
N GLU A 53 -6.84 12.98 -7.69
CA GLU A 53 -7.05 12.74 -9.11
C GLU A 53 -5.94 11.87 -9.70
N GLU A 54 -6.28 11.19 -10.78
CA GLU A 54 -5.37 10.41 -11.62
C GLU A 54 -4.21 11.29 -12.12
N ASN A 55 -3.00 10.77 -12.10
CA ASN A 55 -1.74 11.49 -12.31
C ASN A 55 -1.49 12.63 -11.29
N GLY A 56 -2.25 12.67 -10.20
CA GLY A 56 -2.15 13.62 -9.11
C GLY A 56 -1.06 13.27 -8.08
N PRO A 57 -0.93 14.11 -7.03
CA PRO A 57 0.11 13.94 -6.02
C PRO A 57 0.07 12.62 -5.26
N VAL A 58 -1.11 12.07 -4.97
CA VAL A 58 -1.25 10.82 -4.21
C VAL A 58 -0.79 9.63 -5.03
N GLU A 59 -1.25 9.48 -6.28
CA GLU A 59 -0.81 8.42 -7.20
C GLU A 59 0.70 8.52 -7.49
N MET A 60 1.22 9.73 -7.73
CA MET A 60 2.66 9.94 -7.91
C MET A 60 3.47 9.51 -6.68
N LEU A 61 2.95 9.73 -5.47
CA LEU A 61 3.57 9.20 -4.24
C LEU A 61 3.45 7.68 -4.16
N THR A 62 2.34 7.09 -4.61
CA THR A 62 2.15 5.64 -4.70
C THR A 62 3.23 5.03 -5.60
N PHE A 63 3.42 5.58 -6.80
CA PHE A 63 4.50 5.24 -7.73
C PHE A 63 5.89 5.34 -7.07
N ILE A 64 6.23 6.49 -6.48
CA ILE A 64 7.57 6.74 -5.92
C ILE A 64 7.86 5.76 -4.77
N ILE A 65 6.91 5.58 -3.85
CA ILE A 65 7.11 4.73 -2.67
C ILE A 65 7.22 3.25 -3.05
N SER A 66 6.37 2.79 -3.97
CA SER A 66 6.41 1.40 -4.46
C SER A 66 7.69 1.11 -5.23
N MET A 67 8.12 2.01 -6.13
CA MET A 67 9.38 1.90 -6.86
C MET A 67 10.59 1.87 -5.92
N ILE A 68 10.70 2.84 -5.00
CA ILE A 68 11.78 2.90 -4.01
C ILE A 68 11.78 1.65 -3.13
N GLY A 69 10.59 1.19 -2.70
CA GLY A 69 10.44 0.01 -1.85
C GLY A 69 10.91 -1.27 -2.55
N GLY A 70 10.48 -1.49 -3.79
CA GLY A 70 10.90 -2.65 -4.58
C GLY A 70 12.40 -2.65 -4.86
N VAL A 71 12.96 -1.52 -5.28
CA VAL A 71 14.41 -1.36 -5.51
C VAL A 71 15.21 -1.57 -4.23
N TYR A 72 14.79 -0.97 -3.11
CA TYR A 72 15.38 -1.17 -1.78
C TYR A 72 15.35 -2.65 -1.35
N GLY A 73 14.23 -3.31 -1.61
CA GLY A 73 14.01 -4.75 -1.49
C GLY A 73 15.11 -5.58 -2.15
N ILE A 74 15.27 -5.40 -3.46
CA ILE A 74 16.27 -6.10 -4.27
C ILE A 74 17.69 -5.84 -3.76
N PHE A 75 18.06 -4.57 -3.54
CA PHE A 75 19.40 -4.23 -3.04
C PHE A 75 19.71 -4.86 -1.68
N PHE A 76 18.73 -4.92 -0.78
CA PHE A 76 18.93 -5.56 0.51
C PHE A 76 19.20 -7.06 0.37
N ILE A 77 18.43 -7.76 -0.48
CA ILE A 77 18.58 -9.19 -0.74
C ILE A 77 19.98 -9.47 -1.29
N LEU A 78 20.41 -8.75 -2.33
CA LEU A 78 21.73 -8.92 -2.94
C LEU A 78 22.86 -8.77 -1.91
N LYS A 79 22.78 -7.73 -1.06
CA LYS A 79 23.80 -7.44 -0.03
C LYS A 79 23.77 -8.41 1.16
N ASN A 80 22.63 -9.03 1.46
CA ASN A 80 22.43 -9.80 2.69
C ASN A 80 21.97 -11.24 2.46
N HIS A 81 22.05 -11.78 1.24
CA HIS A 81 21.60 -13.14 0.90
C HIS A 81 22.13 -14.22 1.84
N LYS A 82 23.36 -14.09 2.37
CA LYS A 82 23.97 -15.06 3.30
C LYS A 82 23.23 -15.21 4.64
N ILE A 83 22.53 -14.17 5.09
CA ILE A 83 21.74 -14.22 6.34
C ILE A 83 20.26 -14.54 6.10
N LEU A 84 19.84 -14.44 4.83
CA LEU A 84 18.50 -14.78 4.39
C LEU A 84 18.48 -16.28 4.08
N GLY A 85 17.61 -17.02 4.78
CA GLY A 85 17.32 -18.40 4.34
C GLY A 85 16.62 -18.38 2.98
N VAL A 86 16.69 -19.47 2.22
CA VAL A 86 16.13 -19.56 0.86
C VAL A 86 14.67 -19.09 0.80
N GLY A 87 13.83 -19.48 1.76
CA GLY A 87 12.43 -19.05 1.81
C GLY A 87 12.26 -17.53 1.96
N ALA A 88 13.12 -16.88 2.75
CA ALA A 88 13.09 -15.42 2.90
C ALA A 88 13.59 -14.72 1.63
N ILE A 89 14.60 -15.28 0.94
CA ILE A 89 15.07 -14.75 -0.36
C ILE A 89 13.93 -14.78 -1.36
N ILE A 90 13.29 -15.94 -1.54
CA ILE A 90 12.17 -16.10 -2.48
C ILE A 90 11.04 -15.13 -2.15
N PHE A 91 10.63 -15.09 -0.88
CA PHE A 91 9.55 -14.18 -0.44
C PHE A 91 9.87 -12.72 -0.75
N TYR A 92 11.04 -12.22 -0.31
CA TYR A 92 11.39 -10.82 -0.51
C TYR A 92 11.64 -10.49 -1.99
N SER A 93 12.15 -11.42 -2.80
CA SER A 93 12.31 -11.21 -4.24
C SER A 93 10.95 -11.03 -4.92
N ILE A 94 9.99 -11.92 -4.61
CA ILE A 94 8.63 -11.83 -5.14
C ILE A 94 7.97 -10.53 -4.68
N PHE A 95 8.04 -10.24 -3.37
CA PHE A 95 7.45 -9.03 -2.80
C PHE A 95 8.01 -7.74 -3.42
N SER A 96 9.33 -7.69 -3.61
CA SER A 96 10.01 -6.52 -4.20
C SER A 96 9.70 -6.38 -5.68
N PHE A 97 9.62 -7.49 -6.42
CA PHE A 97 9.22 -7.51 -7.82
C PHE A 97 7.80 -6.96 -8.00
N PHE A 98 6.85 -7.42 -7.19
CA PHE A 98 5.47 -6.93 -7.25
C PHE A 98 5.35 -5.46 -6.87
N LEU A 99 6.18 -4.94 -5.96
CA LEU A 99 6.21 -3.50 -5.68
C LEU A 99 6.68 -2.67 -6.90
N ILE A 100 7.67 -3.16 -7.65
CA ILE A 100 8.09 -2.49 -8.89
C ILE A 100 6.99 -2.62 -9.94
N LEU A 101 6.36 -3.78 -10.06
CA LEU A 101 5.26 -3.98 -10.99
C LEU A 101 4.11 -3.01 -10.69
N ILE A 102 3.69 -2.90 -9.43
CA ILE A 102 2.69 -1.91 -8.99
C ILE A 102 3.12 -0.53 -9.43
N ALA A 103 4.33 -0.07 -9.08
CA ALA A 103 4.82 1.24 -9.51
C ALA A 103 4.66 1.47 -11.03
N MET A 104 5.03 0.50 -11.84
CA MET A 104 4.97 0.62 -13.30
C MET A 104 3.54 0.55 -13.86
N GLU A 105 2.58 0.07 -13.07
CA GLU A 105 1.15 0.04 -13.40
C GLU A 105 0.39 1.28 -12.88
N GLU A 106 0.93 1.98 -11.87
CA GLU A 106 0.37 3.23 -11.32
C GLU A 106 0.58 4.44 -12.23
N ILE A 107 1.52 4.40 -13.17
CA ILE A 107 1.69 5.48 -14.14
C ILE A 107 1.92 4.91 -15.53
N ALA A 108 1.41 5.58 -16.56
CA ALA A 108 1.67 5.27 -17.96
C ALA A 108 3.10 5.64 -18.41
N TRP A 109 4.13 5.21 -17.67
CA TRP A 109 5.54 5.58 -17.87
C TRP A 109 6.01 5.36 -19.31
N GLY A 110 5.60 4.28 -19.96
CA GLY A 110 5.97 3.98 -21.34
C GLY A 110 5.50 5.08 -22.30
N GLN A 111 4.27 5.55 -22.14
CA GLN A 111 3.71 6.62 -22.95
C GLN A 111 4.42 7.95 -22.67
N TRP A 112 4.83 8.19 -21.42
CA TRP A 112 5.57 9.39 -21.05
C TRP A 112 6.97 9.43 -21.64
N PHE A 113 7.71 8.32 -21.61
CA PHE A 113 9.09 8.27 -22.09
C PHE A 113 9.21 8.11 -23.60
N PHE A 114 8.28 7.36 -24.21
CA PHE A 114 8.34 7.04 -25.64
C PHE A 114 7.31 7.81 -26.47
N HIS A 115 6.48 8.64 -25.84
CA HIS A 115 5.52 9.54 -26.49
C HIS A 115 4.59 8.85 -27.49
N PHE A 116 4.16 7.63 -27.19
CA PHE A 116 3.18 6.92 -28.01
C PHE A 116 1.76 7.07 -27.44
N GLU A 117 0.79 7.14 -28.34
CA GLU A 117 -0.63 7.18 -27.99
C GLU A 117 -1.14 5.78 -27.62
N THR A 118 -2.20 5.72 -26.81
CA THR A 118 -2.84 4.45 -26.48
C THR A 118 -3.41 3.79 -27.74
N PRO A 119 -3.01 2.55 -28.08
CA PRO A 119 -3.49 1.88 -29.27
C PRO A 119 -5.01 1.77 -29.30
N GLU A 120 -5.62 1.87 -30.48
CA GLU A 120 -7.08 1.95 -30.63
C GLU A 120 -7.83 0.78 -29.94
N ASN A 121 -7.29 -0.44 -30.03
CA ASN A 121 -7.88 -1.61 -29.38
C ASN A 121 -7.77 -1.55 -27.85
N TRP A 122 -6.72 -0.92 -27.31
CA TRP A 122 -6.53 -0.73 -25.89
C TRP A 122 -7.40 0.40 -25.34
N ALA A 123 -7.51 1.51 -26.08
CA ALA A 123 -8.36 2.65 -25.74
C ALA A 123 -9.86 2.28 -25.62
N LYS A 124 -10.32 1.22 -26.30
CA LYS A 124 -11.70 0.72 -26.18
C LYS A 124 -11.99 0.11 -24.81
N ILE A 125 -10.99 -0.48 -24.19
CA ILE A 125 -11.09 -1.22 -22.92
C ILE A 125 -10.42 -0.52 -21.74
N ASN A 126 -9.66 0.54 -21.98
CA ASN A 126 -9.07 1.40 -20.95
C ASN A 126 -9.96 2.63 -20.75
N VAL A 127 -10.14 3.09 -19.50
CA VAL A 127 -11.05 4.22 -19.21
C VAL A 127 -10.34 5.58 -19.15
N GLN A 128 -9.01 5.59 -19.19
CA GLN A 128 -8.18 6.81 -19.06
C GLN A 128 -7.33 7.11 -20.30
N GLY A 129 -7.37 6.24 -21.30
CA GLY A 129 -6.49 6.37 -22.45
C GLY A 129 -5.04 6.11 -22.09
N GLU A 130 -4.77 5.21 -21.15
CA GLU A 130 -3.44 4.75 -20.77
C GLU A 130 -3.18 3.29 -21.18
N THR A 131 -1.92 2.86 -21.22
CA THR A 131 -1.54 1.46 -21.52
C THR A 131 -1.30 0.58 -20.29
N THR A 132 -1.70 1.04 -19.11
CA THR A 132 -1.62 0.26 -17.86
C THR A 132 -2.76 -0.76 -17.80
N LEU A 133 -2.51 -1.91 -17.16
CA LEU A 133 -3.54 -2.91 -16.84
C LEU A 133 -4.42 -2.42 -15.70
N HIS A 134 -3.87 -1.60 -14.79
CA HIS A 134 -4.62 -0.96 -13.71
C HIS A 134 -5.86 -0.23 -14.25
N ASN A 135 -5.73 0.42 -15.42
CA ASN A 135 -6.77 1.28 -15.99
C ASN A 135 -7.74 0.57 -16.96
N LEU A 136 -7.69 -0.77 -17.01
CA LEU A 136 -8.64 -1.58 -17.78
C LEU A 136 -10.02 -1.64 -17.10
N LYS A 137 -11.08 -1.57 -17.92
CA LYS A 137 -12.47 -1.80 -17.49
C LYS A 137 -12.59 -3.16 -16.80
N GLY A 138 -13.14 -3.17 -15.59
CA GLY A 138 -13.29 -4.36 -14.75
C GLY A 138 -12.04 -4.74 -13.94
N ILE A 139 -10.96 -3.96 -14.05
CA ILE A 139 -9.81 -4.00 -13.13
C ILE A 139 -9.79 -2.73 -12.28
N GLN A 140 -9.90 -1.58 -12.94
CA GLN A 140 -9.97 -0.28 -12.26
C GLN A 140 -11.21 -0.21 -11.38
N GLY A 141 -11.03 0.13 -10.10
CA GLY A 141 -12.10 0.12 -9.09
C GLY A 141 -12.56 -1.28 -8.64
N GLU A 142 -12.30 -2.34 -9.40
CA GLU A 142 -12.70 -3.72 -9.04
C GLU A 142 -11.58 -4.56 -8.40
N ASN A 143 -10.43 -3.96 -8.12
CA ASN A 143 -9.28 -4.61 -7.49
C ASN A 143 -9.44 -4.81 -5.96
N GLY A 144 -10.62 -4.55 -5.39
CA GLY A 144 -10.91 -4.67 -3.96
C GLY A 144 -10.51 -6.03 -3.39
N TYR A 145 -10.74 -7.14 -4.10
CA TYR A 145 -10.31 -8.46 -3.61
C TYR A 145 -8.79 -8.58 -3.40
N LEU A 146 -7.98 -7.93 -4.24
CA LEU A 146 -6.52 -7.90 -4.08
C LEU A 146 -6.12 -7.07 -2.87
N ARG A 147 -6.70 -5.88 -2.71
CA ARG A 147 -6.46 -4.99 -1.55
C ARG A 147 -6.85 -5.67 -0.24
N PHE A 148 -8.00 -6.33 -0.21
CA PHE A 148 -8.45 -7.12 0.94
C PHE A 148 -7.52 -8.30 1.24
N GLY A 149 -7.10 -9.03 0.20
CA GLY A 149 -6.13 -10.12 0.30
C GLY A 149 -4.79 -9.67 0.87
N PHE A 150 -4.28 -8.51 0.42
CA PHE A 150 -3.07 -7.90 0.97
C PHE A 150 -3.23 -7.54 2.45
N GLY A 151 -4.36 -6.92 2.82
CA GLY A 151 -4.71 -6.62 4.21
C GLY A 151 -4.77 -7.86 5.10
N LEU A 152 -5.44 -8.92 4.65
CA LEU A 152 -5.48 -10.21 5.35
C LEU A 152 -4.09 -10.84 5.49
N GLY A 153 -3.30 -10.84 4.41
CA GLY A 153 -1.93 -11.36 4.40
C GLY A 153 -1.05 -10.63 5.42
N GLY A 154 -1.14 -9.30 5.49
CA GLY A 154 -0.47 -8.49 6.50
C GLY A 154 -0.94 -8.78 7.92
N PHE A 155 -2.26 -8.89 8.13
CA PHE A 155 -2.88 -9.18 9.42
C PHE A 155 -2.39 -10.53 9.98
N PHE A 156 -2.50 -11.61 9.20
CA PHE A 156 -1.96 -12.91 9.59
C PHE A 156 -0.43 -12.94 9.62
N GLY A 157 0.22 -12.11 8.78
CA GLY A 157 1.66 -11.88 8.76
C GLY A 157 2.22 -11.50 10.13
N VAL A 158 1.46 -10.79 10.97
CA VAL A 158 1.86 -10.44 12.34
C VAL A 158 2.02 -11.67 13.24
N LEU A 159 1.23 -12.72 12.99
CA LEU A 159 1.28 -13.97 13.75
C LEU A 159 2.47 -14.85 13.35
N LEU A 160 3.09 -14.61 12.19
CA LEU A 160 4.23 -15.40 11.71
C LEU A 160 5.45 -15.35 12.65
N LYS A 161 5.52 -14.36 13.54
CA LYS A 161 6.58 -14.27 14.56
C LYS A 161 6.61 -15.46 15.51
N TYR A 162 5.48 -16.15 15.70
CA TYR A 162 5.37 -17.33 16.57
C TYR A 162 5.82 -18.63 15.88
N PHE A 163 6.13 -18.58 14.57
CA PHE A 163 6.55 -19.74 13.79
C PHE A 163 8.03 -19.64 13.45
N ASN A 164 8.86 -20.55 13.99
CA ASN A 164 10.32 -20.51 13.87
C ASN A 164 10.85 -20.42 12.42
N ARG A 165 10.14 -21.01 11.45
CA ARG A 165 10.53 -20.98 10.03
C ARG A 165 10.15 -19.68 9.30
N LEU A 166 9.15 -18.95 9.80
CA LEU A 166 8.54 -17.78 9.14
C LEU A 166 8.78 -16.48 9.90
N ASN A 167 9.46 -16.52 11.05
CA ASN A 167 9.80 -15.33 11.84
C ASN A 167 10.67 -14.30 11.09
N LYS A 168 11.34 -14.69 10.00
CA LYS A 168 12.13 -13.77 9.16
C LYS A 168 11.29 -12.90 8.23
N ILE A 169 10.02 -13.26 8.00
CA ILE A 169 9.10 -12.56 7.08
C ILE A 169 7.86 -12.01 7.81
N ASN A 170 7.84 -12.04 9.14
CA ASN A 170 6.67 -11.63 9.89
C ASN A 170 6.38 -10.13 9.73
N ALA A 171 5.11 -9.75 9.74
CA ALA A 171 4.74 -8.34 9.71
C ALA A 171 4.94 -7.70 11.10
N PRO A 172 5.48 -6.47 11.16
CA PRO A 172 5.54 -5.70 12.41
C PRO A 172 4.14 -5.41 12.93
N PHE A 173 3.90 -5.68 14.23
CA PHE A 173 2.59 -5.44 14.85
C PHE A 173 2.13 -3.99 14.71
N CYS A 174 3.05 -3.01 14.70
CA CYS A 174 2.70 -1.60 14.54
C CYS A 174 2.01 -1.25 13.19
N LEU A 175 2.05 -2.15 12.20
CA LEU A 175 1.32 -2.02 10.94
C LEU A 175 -0.10 -2.60 10.99
N ILE A 176 -0.54 -3.20 12.10
CA ILE A 176 -1.85 -3.85 12.20
C ILE A 176 -3.01 -2.87 11.95
N SER A 177 -2.87 -1.61 12.38
CA SER A 177 -3.87 -0.56 12.13
C SER A 177 -4.04 -0.28 10.65
N TRP A 178 -2.94 -0.30 9.90
CA TRP A 178 -2.94 -0.13 8.46
C TRP A 178 -3.76 -1.26 7.83
N PHE A 179 -3.38 -2.53 8.08
CA PHE A 179 -4.09 -3.68 7.52
C PHE A 179 -5.60 -3.69 7.83
N ILE A 180 -5.98 -3.33 9.05
CA ILE A 180 -7.40 -3.21 9.44
C ILE A 180 -8.11 -2.13 8.62
N ILE A 181 -7.50 -0.95 8.47
CA ILE A 181 -8.07 0.16 7.70
C ILE A 181 -8.33 -0.27 6.25
N PHE A 182 -7.37 -0.92 5.59
CA PHE A 182 -7.55 -1.32 4.18
C PHE A 182 -8.68 -2.32 4.05
N MET A 183 -8.74 -3.31 4.94
CA MET A 183 -9.79 -4.33 4.93
C MET A 183 -11.18 -3.73 5.18
N LEU A 184 -11.28 -2.77 6.10
CA LEU A 184 -12.54 -2.08 6.38
C LEU A 184 -12.95 -1.19 5.21
N TRP A 185 -12.02 -0.41 4.66
CA TRP A 185 -12.29 0.44 3.50
C TRP A 185 -12.71 -0.37 2.30
N THR A 186 -11.97 -1.41 1.94
CA THR A 186 -12.29 -2.28 0.81
C THR A 186 -13.68 -2.91 0.96
N LYS A 187 -14.08 -3.26 2.18
CA LYS A 187 -15.43 -3.76 2.44
C LYS A 187 -16.48 -2.66 2.26
N LEU A 188 -16.18 -1.43 2.68
CA LEU A 188 -17.07 -0.28 2.44
C LEU A 188 -17.20 -0.01 0.94
N ASP A 189 -16.11 -0.02 0.20
CA ASP A 189 -16.06 0.21 -1.25
C ASP A 189 -16.94 -0.79 -2.02
N VAL A 190 -16.77 -2.10 -1.75
CA VAL A 190 -17.61 -3.16 -2.32
C VAL A 190 -19.09 -3.04 -1.92
N LEU A 191 -19.38 -2.47 -0.75
CA LEU A 191 -20.75 -2.21 -0.32
C LEU A 191 -21.33 -0.98 -1.01
N THR A 192 -20.56 0.09 -1.17
CA THR A 192 -21.00 1.33 -1.84
C THR A 192 -21.30 1.08 -3.31
N ASP A 193 -20.53 0.23 -4.00
CA ASP A 193 -20.79 -0.13 -5.40
C ASP A 193 -22.12 -0.89 -5.60
N ARG A 194 -22.56 -1.60 -4.57
CA ARG A 194 -23.83 -2.36 -4.60
C ARG A 194 -25.03 -1.51 -4.23
N LEU A 195 -24.82 -0.36 -3.60
CA LEU A 195 -25.87 0.55 -3.16
C LEU A 195 -26.05 1.63 -4.22
N THR A 196 -27.29 1.95 -4.60
CA THR A 196 -27.57 3.09 -5.50
C THR A 196 -27.45 4.39 -4.72
N LEU A 197 -26.22 4.77 -4.38
CA LEU A 197 -25.89 6.01 -3.67
C LEU A 197 -25.87 7.21 -4.62
N ASP A 198 -26.00 8.40 -4.04
CA ASP A 198 -25.87 9.65 -4.79
C ASP A 198 -24.49 9.76 -5.45
N SER A 199 -24.47 10.37 -6.64
CA SER A 199 -23.29 10.55 -7.49
C SER A 199 -22.10 11.19 -6.76
N GLY A 200 -22.35 12.13 -5.83
CA GLY A 200 -21.29 12.78 -5.07
C GLY A 200 -20.63 11.88 -4.03
N VAL A 201 -21.37 10.95 -3.42
CA VAL A 201 -20.85 9.98 -2.45
C VAL A 201 -20.04 8.90 -3.15
N LEU A 202 -20.53 8.43 -4.30
CA LEU A 202 -19.81 7.47 -5.13
C LEU A 202 -18.47 8.05 -5.60
N ASN A 203 -18.47 9.30 -6.07
CA ASN A 203 -17.26 9.97 -6.53
C ASN A 203 -16.24 10.14 -5.38
N ALA A 204 -16.69 10.55 -4.19
CA ALA A 204 -15.79 10.66 -3.04
C ALA A 204 -15.23 9.30 -2.59
N SER A 205 -15.98 8.21 -2.71
CA SER A 205 -15.49 6.86 -2.40
C SER A 205 -14.39 6.43 -3.37
N TYR A 206 -14.61 6.67 -4.67
CA TYR A 206 -13.65 6.38 -5.73
C TYR A 206 -12.33 7.14 -5.55
N GLU A 207 -12.40 8.43 -5.25
CA GLU A 207 -11.20 9.26 -5.05
C GLU A 207 -10.44 8.86 -3.78
N MET A 208 -11.14 8.47 -2.72
CA MET A 208 -10.52 7.98 -1.49
C MET A 208 -9.80 6.63 -1.67
N THR A 209 -10.09 5.90 -2.75
CA THR A 209 -9.39 4.68 -3.09
C THR A 209 -7.90 4.95 -3.39
N GLU A 210 -7.55 6.06 -4.05
CA GLU A 210 -6.15 6.46 -4.29
C GLU A 210 -5.36 6.60 -2.99
N LEU A 211 -5.98 7.20 -1.97
CA LEU A 211 -5.37 7.30 -0.65
C LEU A 211 -5.11 5.91 -0.04
N ILE A 212 -6.01 4.96 -0.25
CA ILE A 212 -5.88 3.60 0.28
C ILE A 212 -4.75 2.86 -0.41
N GLU A 213 -4.56 3.05 -1.70
CA GLU A 213 -3.41 2.50 -2.45
C GLU A 213 -2.09 3.07 -1.94
N LEU A 214 -2.02 4.38 -1.71
CA LEU A 214 -0.88 5.02 -1.06
C LEU A 214 -0.60 4.41 0.33
N LEU A 215 -1.64 4.16 1.14
CA LEU A 215 -1.48 3.52 2.44
C LEU A 215 -1.00 2.06 2.33
N ILE A 216 -1.47 1.32 1.33
CA ILE A 216 -1.02 -0.05 1.05
C ILE A 216 0.47 -0.07 0.74
N VAL A 217 0.93 0.72 -0.24
CA VAL A 217 2.36 0.77 -0.61
C VAL A 217 3.22 1.36 0.51
N GLY A 218 2.69 2.33 1.27
CA GLY A 218 3.33 2.87 2.46
C GLY A 218 3.57 1.79 3.53
N SER A 219 2.58 0.92 3.76
CA SER A 219 2.72 -0.20 4.69
C SER A 219 3.71 -1.26 4.18
N ALA A 220 3.74 -1.52 2.86
CA ALA A 220 4.67 -2.44 2.23
C ALA A 220 6.12 -1.94 2.35
N PHE A 221 6.35 -0.65 2.12
CA PHE A 221 7.65 -0.02 2.31
C PHE A 221 8.09 -0.08 3.77
N LEU A 222 7.22 0.30 4.72
CA LEU A 222 7.50 0.21 6.15
C LEU A 222 7.76 -1.22 6.60
N TYR A 223 7.05 -2.20 6.05
CA TYR A 223 7.27 -3.62 6.28
C TYR A 223 8.70 -4.03 5.91
N LEU A 224 9.15 -3.69 4.69
CA LEU A 224 10.53 -3.96 4.25
C LEU A 224 11.54 -3.24 5.14
N LEU A 225 11.32 -1.95 5.41
CA LEU A 225 12.22 -1.14 6.23
C LEU A 225 12.42 -1.75 7.63
N LEU A 226 11.33 -2.10 8.31
CA LEU A 226 11.36 -2.63 9.66
C LEU A 226 11.95 -4.04 9.70
N ASN A 227 11.53 -4.94 8.80
CA ASN A 227 12.06 -6.30 8.77
C ASN A 227 13.54 -6.35 8.43
N PHE A 228 13.98 -5.53 7.48
CA PHE A 228 15.40 -5.47 7.10
C PHE A 228 16.27 -4.89 8.21
N ARG A 229 15.74 -3.98 9.04
CA ARG A 229 16.41 -3.57 10.28
C ARG A 229 16.54 -4.75 11.24
N MET A 230 15.43 -5.43 11.55
CA MET A 230 15.44 -6.61 12.42
C MET A 230 16.47 -7.66 11.97
N LEU A 231 16.47 -8.01 10.68
CA LEU A 231 17.37 -9.03 10.12
C LEU A 231 18.85 -8.61 10.16
N LYS A 232 19.15 -7.31 10.08
CA LYS A 232 20.53 -6.81 10.24
C LYS A 232 21.03 -6.91 11.68
N PHE A 233 20.16 -6.71 12.67
CA PHE A 233 20.54 -6.71 14.09
C PHE A 233 20.49 -8.08 14.76
N ASN A 234 19.81 -9.06 14.14
CA ASN A 234 19.80 -10.45 14.58
C ASN A 234 20.88 -11.30 13.89
N LYS A 235 21.88 -10.67 13.27
CA LYS A 235 23.12 -11.32 12.84
C LYS A 235 23.95 -11.71 14.05
#